data_AF-A0A935PF03-F1
#
_entry.id   AF-A0A935PF03-F1
#
_cell.length_a   1.000
_cell.length_b   1.000
_cell.length_c   1.000
_cell.angle_alpha   90.00
_cell.angle_beta   90.00
_cell.angle_gamma   90.00
#
_symmetry.space_group_name_H-M   'P 1'
#
loop_
_entity.id
_entity.type
_entity.pdbx_description
1 polymer ?
#
loop_
_entity_poly.entity_id
_entity_poly.type
_entity_poly.pdbx_seq_one_letter_code
_entity_poly.pdbx_strand_id
1 'polypeptide(L)'
;MTTFTPREIKNRKFKQSLMGVDAEEVKSFLKVVAAEFDKILTQNALLEKRLTEQTVRSTLGTKKEAEKQRQTLESADKAAGEIIARAREEADGIRQQTERDLAELRRKTEREAHEKARRETALMLSQAKVMADEVILNAKQKAEKIEAEAKEALAAAAASVPDFERPLSIPPSPGEGAFGSDEAEDLSSEEALQNFDSLIAEARVKAETIIQTTRAEAEMVTSGLIGRTLGELNKEHERLLAAVQNAVHKSEEIVKAAREEAEQFAVRRKSDAFEECNAVLLEAERKAGVILSRLRSRRPSHGIKPGVEGKTAGSGGKTSPKYQ
;
A
#
# COMPACT_ATOMS: atom_id res chain seq x y z
N MET A 1 -16.34 45.71 -63.35
CA MET A 1 -17.76 45.43 -63.61
C MET A 1 -18.51 46.75 -63.56
N THR A 2 -19.26 47.10 -64.59
CA THR A 2 -20.08 48.33 -64.63
C THR A 2 -21.30 48.14 -63.75
N THR A 3 -21.26 48.69 -62.53
CA THR A 3 -22.38 48.69 -61.58
C THR A 3 -23.38 49.75 -61.99
N PHE A 4 -24.55 49.34 -62.48
CA PHE A 4 -25.64 50.25 -62.81
C PHE A 4 -26.50 50.51 -61.56
N THR A 5 -26.78 51.77 -61.26
CA THR A 5 -27.77 52.10 -60.22
C THR A 5 -29.19 52.01 -60.79
N PRO A 6 -30.21 51.74 -59.96
CA PRO A 6 -31.62 51.70 -60.39
C PRO A 6 -32.07 52.99 -61.10
N ARG A 7 -31.50 54.14 -60.68
CA ARG A 7 -31.65 55.44 -61.34
C ARG A 7 -31.04 55.47 -62.75
N GLU A 8 -29.86 54.90 -62.94
CA GLU A 8 -29.19 54.81 -64.24
C GLU A 8 -29.93 53.89 -65.21
N ILE A 9 -30.53 52.80 -64.71
CA ILE A 9 -31.36 51.88 -65.52
C ILE A 9 -32.60 52.62 -66.03
N LYS A 10 -33.27 53.37 -65.16
CA LYS A 10 -34.49 54.12 -65.50
C LYS A 10 -34.25 55.25 -66.50
N ASN A 11 -33.09 55.90 -66.44
CA ASN A 11 -32.76 57.07 -67.26
C ASN A 11 -31.91 56.73 -68.50
N ARG A 12 -31.71 55.44 -68.80
CA ARG A 12 -30.87 55.00 -69.91
C ARG A 12 -31.49 55.37 -71.25
N LYS A 13 -30.70 56.03 -72.11
CA LYS A 13 -31.08 56.38 -73.48
C LYS A 13 -30.49 55.35 -74.46
N PHE A 14 -31.29 54.91 -75.42
CA PHE A 14 -30.88 53.99 -76.48
C PHE A 14 -30.89 54.69 -77.84
N LYS A 15 -30.03 54.26 -78.77
CA LYS A 15 -30.03 54.74 -80.16
C LYS A 15 -31.24 54.13 -80.90
N GLN A 16 -31.99 54.93 -81.65
CA GLN A 16 -33.08 54.44 -82.49
C GLN A 16 -32.53 53.90 -83.83
N SER A 17 -33.11 52.81 -84.31
CA SER A 17 -32.84 52.18 -85.62
C SER A 17 -34.15 52.06 -86.41
N LEU A 18 -34.07 52.04 -87.74
CA LEU A 18 -35.21 52.01 -88.68
C LEU A 18 -36.17 50.82 -88.47
N MET A 19 -35.71 49.73 -87.84
CA MET A 19 -36.52 48.62 -87.37
C MET A 19 -36.08 48.31 -85.94
N GLY A 20 -36.95 48.54 -84.96
CA GLY A 20 -36.59 48.50 -83.55
C GLY A 20 -37.80 48.28 -82.65
N VAL A 21 -37.53 48.01 -81.37
CA VAL A 21 -38.53 47.76 -80.33
C VAL A 21 -39.21 49.08 -79.93
N ASP A 22 -40.49 49.02 -79.57
CA ASP A 22 -41.27 50.18 -79.14
C ASP A 22 -40.62 50.87 -77.92
N ALA A 23 -40.45 52.19 -78.04
CA ALA A 23 -39.83 53.01 -77.02
C ALA A 23 -40.68 53.12 -75.74
N GLU A 24 -42.01 52.99 -75.82
CA GLU A 24 -42.89 53.01 -74.65
C GLU A 24 -42.80 51.71 -73.84
N GLU A 25 -42.81 50.57 -74.53
CA GLU A 25 -42.64 49.24 -73.94
C GLU A 25 -41.25 49.09 -73.29
N VAL A 26 -40.19 49.58 -73.95
CA VAL A 26 -38.84 49.58 -73.36
C VAL A 26 -38.80 50.45 -72.09
N LYS A 27 -39.47 51.61 -72.06
CA LYS A 27 -39.53 52.46 -70.85
C LYS A 27 -40.33 51.82 -69.73
N SER A 28 -41.43 51.13 -70.02
CA SER A 28 -42.23 50.43 -69.00
C SER A 28 -41.42 49.26 -68.42
N PHE A 29 -40.74 48.49 -69.26
CA PHE A 29 -39.83 47.42 -68.86
C PHE A 29 -38.68 47.95 -67.97
N LEU A 30 -38.01 49.03 -68.37
CA LEU A 30 -36.94 49.63 -67.56
C LEU A 30 -37.42 50.10 -66.17
N LYS A 31 -38.67 50.55 -66.02
CA LYS A 31 -39.23 50.89 -64.71
C LYS A 31 -39.39 49.65 -63.83
N VAL A 32 -39.87 48.54 -64.39
CA VAL A 32 -40.03 47.26 -63.68
C VAL A 32 -38.65 46.71 -63.29
N VAL A 33 -37.69 46.71 -64.22
CA VAL A 33 -36.32 46.27 -63.96
C VAL A 33 -35.67 47.12 -62.87
N ALA A 34 -35.82 48.44 -62.91
CA ALA A 34 -35.29 49.32 -61.88
C ALA A 34 -35.90 49.03 -60.49
N ALA A 35 -37.22 48.79 -60.42
CA ALA A 35 -37.90 48.47 -59.16
C ALA A 35 -37.47 47.11 -58.58
N GLU A 36 -37.32 46.08 -59.41
CA GLU A 36 -36.79 44.79 -58.96
C GLU A 36 -35.31 44.89 -58.58
N PHE A 37 -34.52 45.74 -59.25
CA PHE A 37 -33.14 46.00 -58.85
C PHE A 37 -33.04 46.69 -57.48
N ASP A 38 -33.89 47.70 -57.21
CA ASP A 38 -33.99 48.34 -55.88
C ASP A 38 -34.36 47.31 -54.80
N LYS A 39 -35.28 46.39 -55.12
CA LYS A 39 -35.68 45.31 -54.21
C LYS A 39 -34.55 44.33 -53.93
N ILE A 40 -33.75 43.96 -54.94
CA ILE A 40 -32.57 43.10 -54.77
C ILE A 40 -31.51 43.81 -53.92
N LEU A 41 -31.27 45.11 -54.14
CA LEU A 41 -30.29 45.88 -53.36
C LEU A 41 -30.71 45.99 -51.89
N THR A 42 -31.98 46.24 -51.62
CA THR A 42 -32.50 46.29 -50.24
C THR A 42 -32.47 44.93 -49.55
N GLN A 43 -32.78 43.85 -50.28
CA GLN A 43 -32.64 42.48 -49.78
C GLN A 43 -31.19 42.12 -49.49
N ASN A 44 -30.24 42.46 -50.37
CA ASN A 44 -28.82 42.22 -50.14
C ASN A 44 -28.32 42.98 -48.91
N ALA A 45 -28.68 44.25 -48.75
CA ALA A 45 -28.30 45.02 -47.56
C ALA A 45 -28.89 44.42 -46.26
N LEU A 46 -30.11 43.88 -46.31
CA LEU A 46 -30.73 43.18 -45.18
C LEU A 46 -30.04 41.83 -44.89
N LEU A 47 -29.68 41.09 -45.93
CA LEU A 47 -28.98 39.81 -45.81
C LEU A 47 -27.58 40.00 -45.25
N GLU A 48 -26.85 41.02 -45.68
CA GLU A 48 -25.54 41.38 -45.14
C GLU A 48 -25.64 41.74 -43.65
N LYS A 49 -26.63 42.55 -43.24
CA LYS A 49 -26.87 42.85 -41.82
C LYS A 49 -27.14 41.58 -41.01
N ARG A 50 -28.04 40.72 -41.47
CA ARG A 50 -28.33 39.45 -40.79
C ARG A 50 -27.11 38.54 -40.70
N LEU A 51 -26.30 38.46 -41.75
CA LEU A 51 -25.04 37.71 -41.74
C LEU A 51 -24.10 38.25 -40.66
N THR A 52 -23.89 39.56 -40.61
CA THR A 52 -23.00 40.16 -39.60
C THR A 52 -23.52 39.94 -38.17
N GLU A 53 -24.82 40.12 -37.92
CA GLU A 53 -25.43 39.87 -36.61
C GLU A 53 -25.32 38.40 -36.21
N GLN A 54 -25.55 37.47 -37.15
CA GLN A 54 -25.44 36.04 -36.89
C GLN A 54 -24.00 35.62 -36.63
N THR A 55 -23.01 36.16 -37.36
CA THR A 55 -21.59 35.91 -37.13
C THR A 55 -21.12 36.47 -35.77
N VAL A 56 -21.56 37.67 -35.40
CA VAL A 56 -21.26 38.24 -34.08
C VAL A 56 -21.90 37.40 -32.97
N ARG A 57 -23.14 36.95 -33.16
CA ARG A 57 -23.84 36.10 -32.19
C ARG A 57 -23.19 34.72 -32.05
N SER A 58 -22.77 34.09 -33.14
CA SER A 58 -22.10 32.79 -33.08
C SER A 58 -20.73 32.89 -32.40
N THR A 59 -19.93 33.90 -32.77
CA THR A 59 -18.60 34.12 -32.15
C THR A 59 -18.68 34.51 -30.67
N LEU A 60 -19.70 35.28 -30.26
CA LEU A 60 -19.95 35.55 -28.85
C LEU A 60 -20.47 34.33 -28.10
N GLY A 61 -21.31 33.52 -28.75
CA GLY A 61 -21.80 32.25 -28.19
C GLY A 61 -20.65 31.29 -27.90
N THR A 62 -19.79 31.05 -28.88
CA THR A 62 -18.63 30.16 -28.74
C THR A 62 -17.64 30.66 -27.70
N LYS A 63 -17.38 31.98 -27.64
CA LYS A 63 -16.52 32.58 -26.60
C LYS A 63 -17.09 32.38 -25.20
N LYS A 64 -18.40 32.62 -25.00
CA LYS A 64 -19.05 32.42 -23.70
C LYS A 64 -19.08 30.95 -23.27
N GLU A 65 -19.26 30.04 -24.21
CA GLU A 65 -19.19 28.60 -23.94
C GLU A 65 -17.76 28.18 -23.56
N ALA A 66 -16.75 28.69 -24.26
CA ALA A 66 -15.34 28.44 -23.94
C ALA A 66 -14.95 29.01 -22.56
N GLU A 67 -15.43 30.21 -22.20
CA GLU A 67 -15.20 30.79 -20.87
C GLU A 67 -15.85 29.96 -19.76
N LYS A 68 -17.09 29.48 -19.96
CA LYS A 68 -17.75 28.59 -19.01
C LYS A 68 -16.99 27.28 -18.83
N GLN A 69 -16.54 26.67 -19.93
CA GLN A 69 -15.74 25.44 -19.88
C GLN A 69 -14.43 25.68 -19.11
N ARG A 70 -13.75 26.79 -19.38
CA ARG A 70 -12.53 27.17 -18.65
C ARG A 70 -12.80 27.38 -17.16
N GLN A 71 -13.89 28.05 -16.79
CA GLN A 71 -14.27 28.25 -15.40
C GLN A 71 -14.57 26.91 -14.70
N THR A 72 -15.26 25.99 -15.38
CA THR A 72 -15.51 24.65 -14.86
C THR A 72 -14.20 23.88 -14.65
N LEU A 73 -13.27 23.93 -15.60
CA LEU A 73 -11.95 23.30 -15.46
C LEU A 73 -11.16 23.89 -14.30
N GLU A 74 -11.09 25.22 -14.20
CA GLU A 74 -10.40 25.89 -13.07
C GLU A 74 -11.04 25.53 -11.72
N SER A 75 -12.36 25.35 -11.66
CA SER A 75 -13.05 24.90 -10.43
C SER A 75 -12.76 23.43 -10.11
N ALA A 76 -12.68 22.57 -11.12
CA ALA A 76 -12.34 21.16 -10.96
C ALA A 76 -10.89 21.00 -10.50
N ASP A 77 -9.96 21.77 -11.06
CA ASP A 77 -8.54 21.77 -10.67
C ASP A 77 -8.36 22.23 -9.22
N LYS A 78 -9.10 23.27 -8.80
CA LYS A 78 -9.10 23.72 -7.39
C LYS A 78 -9.64 22.65 -6.46
N ALA A 79 -10.77 22.04 -6.80
CA ALA A 79 -11.36 20.97 -6.00
C ALA A 79 -10.43 19.75 -5.90
N ALA A 80 -9.78 19.37 -7.00
CA ALA A 80 -8.78 18.30 -7.00
C ALA A 80 -7.57 18.66 -6.13
N GLY A 81 -7.10 19.90 -6.19
CA GLY A 81 -6.02 20.41 -5.34
C GLY A 81 -6.38 20.35 -3.85
N GLU A 82 -7.59 20.74 -3.47
CA GLU A 82 -8.09 20.67 -2.10
C GLU A 82 -8.19 19.22 -1.59
N ILE A 83 -8.67 18.30 -2.44
CA ILE A 83 -8.74 16.86 -2.10
C ILE A 83 -7.33 16.30 -1.85
N ILE A 84 -6.37 16.62 -2.73
CA ILE A 84 -4.99 16.18 -2.56
C ILE A 84 -4.36 16.77 -1.30
N ALA A 85 -4.62 18.05 -1.00
CA ALA A 85 -4.13 18.71 0.20
C ALA A 85 -4.67 18.04 1.48
N ARG A 86 -5.98 17.77 1.54
CA ARG A 86 -6.60 17.05 2.67
C ARG A 86 -6.07 15.64 2.81
N ALA A 87 -5.96 14.89 1.72
CA ALA A 87 -5.42 13.53 1.76
C ALA A 87 -3.96 13.50 2.26
N ARG A 88 -3.15 14.51 1.94
CA ARG A 88 -1.79 14.66 2.49
C ARG A 88 -1.80 14.97 3.97
N GLU A 89 -2.64 15.92 4.41
CA GLU A 89 -2.76 16.28 5.82
C GLU A 89 -3.25 15.10 6.66
N GLU A 90 -4.23 14.34 6.18
CA GLU A 90 -4.70 13.11 6.83
C GLU A 90 -3.62 12.03 6.87
N ALA A 91 -2.87 11.83 5.77
CA ALA A 91 -1.77 10.87 5.73
C ALA A 91 -0.66 11.24 6.73
N ASP A 92 -0.30 12.51 6.83
CA ASP A 92 0.69 12.99 7.80
C ASP A 92 0.16 12.90 9.23
N GLY A 93 -1.13 13.15 9.46
CA GLY A 93 -1.79 12.92 10.74
C GLY A 93 -1.73 11.46 11.17
N ILE A 94 -2.02 10.53 10.26
CA ILE A 94 -1.90 9.08 10.50
C ILE A 94 -0.46 8.71 10.83
N ARG A 95 0.53 9.20 10.07
CA ARG A 95 1.94 8.94 10.33
C ARG A 95 2.35 9.38 11.73
N GLN A 96 2.04 10.62 12.10
CA GLN A 96 2.36 11.12 13.43
C GLN A 96 1.66 10.32 14.53
N GLN A 97 0.40 9.90 14.32
CA GLN A 97 -0.29 9.07 15.29
C GLN A 97 0.37 7.71 15.44
N THR A 98 0.68 7.04 14.33
CA THR A 98 1.38 5.74 14.36
C THR A 98 2.76 5.83 14.99
N GLU A 99 3.50 6.93 14.78
CA GLU A 99 4.78 7.17 15.43
C GLU A 99 4.62 7.33 16.95
N ARG A 100 3.60 8.07 17.41
CA ARG A 100 3.29 8.20 18.84
C ARG A 100 2.92 6.85 19.45
N ASP A 101 2.05 6.09 18.78
CA ASP A 101 1.60 4.78 19.24
C ASP A 101 2.77 3.78 19.28
N LEU A 102 3.65 3.79 18.28
CA LEU A 102 4.87 2.97 18.26
C LEU A 102 5.84 3.38 19.37
N ALA A 103 6.01 4.67 19.63
CA ALA A 103 6.87 5.15 20.70
C ALA A 103 6.32 4.74 22.08
N GLU A 104 5.01 4.84 22.29
CA GLU A 104 4.35 4.38 23.51
C GLU A 104 4.49 2.87 23.69
N LEU A 105 4.23 2.10 22.63
CA LEU A 105 4.37 0.65 22.64
C LEU A 105 5.80 0.23 22.98
N ARG A 106 6.80 0.85 22.33
CA ARG A 106 8.23 0.61 22.63
C ARG A 106 8.55 0.89 24.09
N ARG A 107 8.10 2.04 24.60
CA ARG A 107 8.32 2.42 26.00
C ARG A 107 7.65 1.44 26.96
N LYS A 108 6.47 0.92 26.62
CA LYS A 108 5.77 -0.10 27.41
C LYS A 108 6.54 -1.42 27.41
N THR A 109 6.97 -1.90 26.23
CA THR A 109 7.75 -3.15 26.12
C THR A 109 9.09 -3.04 26.84
N GLU A 110 9.75 -1.89 26.78
CA GLU A 110 11.03 -1.65 27.47
C GLU A 110 10.84 -1.63 28.99
N ARG A 111 9.78 -0.98 29.49
CA ARG A 111 9.43 -1.03 30.92
C ARG A 111 9.13 -2.45 31.38
N GLU A 112 8.35 -3.21 30.61
CA GLU A 112 8.02 -4.60 30.96
C GLU A 112 9.26 -5.50 30.95
N ALA A 113 10.15 -5.34 29.96
CA ALA A 113 11.42 -6.05 29.91
C ALA A 113 12.32 -5.68 31.09
N HIS A 114 12.43 -4.40 31.40
CA HIS A 114 13.22 -3.91 32.53
C HIS A 114 12.63 -4.38 33.88
N GLU A 115 11.31 -4.40 34.04
CA GLU A 115 10.67 -4.96 35.23
C GLU A 115 10.92 -6.46 35.37
N LYS A 116 10.81 -7.24 34.27
CA LYS A 116 11.12 -8.67 34.27
C LYS A 116 12.57 -8.92 34.66
N ALA A 117 13.52 -8.21 34.03
CA ALA A 117 14.94 -8.29 34.39
C ALA A 117 15.19 -7.92 35.86
N ARG A 118 14.51 -6.89 36.39
CA ARG A 118 14.58 -6.55 37.81
C ARG A 118 14.03 -7.65 38.72
N ARG A 119 12.92 -8.28 38.36
CA ARG A 119 12.35 -9.39 39.13
C ARG A 119 13.28 -10.60 39.14
N GLU A 120 13.82 -10.97 37.98
CA GLU A 120 14.76 -12.09 37.85
C GLU A 120 16.05 -11.84 38.63
N THR A 121 16.64 -10.66 38.53
CA THR A 121 17.83 -10.30 39.32
C THR A 121 17.57 -10.27 40.82
N ALA A 122 16.40 -9.79 41.26
CA ALA A 122 16.00 -9.83 42.67
C ALA A 122 15.83 -11.27 43.17
N LEU A 123 15.22 -12.15 42.37
CA LEU A 123 15.09 -13.57 42.68
C LEU A 123 16.45 -14.25 42.78
N MET A 124 17.33 -14.05 41.79
CA MET A 124 18.70 -14.58 41.82
C MET A 124 19.47 -14.10 43.05
N LEU A 125 19.37 -12.83 43.40
CA LEU A 125 20.02 -12.27 44.59
C LEU A 125 19.47 -12.89 45.88
N SER A 126 18.15 -13.12 45.96
CA SER A 126 17.54 -13.79 47.11
C SER A 126 17.99 -15.24 47.24
N GLN A 127 18.08 -15.98 46.12
CA GLN A 127 18.55 -17.35 46.09
C GLN A 127 20.03 -17.44 46.47
N ALA A 128 20.86 -16.53 45.93
CA ALA A 128 22.28 -16.46 46.26
C ALA A 128 22.52 -16.19 47.75
N LYS A 129 21.68 -15.35 48.39
CA LYS A 129 21.74 -15.12 49.84
C LYS A 129 21.43 -16.40 50.63
N VAL A 130 20.34 -17.10 50.28
CA VAL A 130 19.96 -18.36 50.95
C VAL A 130 21.07 -19.41 50.80
N MET A 131 21.63 -19.55 49.60
CA MET A 131 22.75 -20.47 49.35
C MET A 131 24.00 -20.09 50.14
N ALA A 132 24.31 -18.78 50.24
CA ALA A 132 25.44 -18.31 51.03
C ALA A 132 25.25 -18.62 52.52
N ASP A 133 24.05 -18.38 53.07
CA ASP A 133 23.72 -18.69 54.45
C ASP A 133 23.83 -20.20 54.74
N GLU A 134 23.38 -21.05 53.80
CA GLU A 134 23.52 -22.51 53.89
C GLU A 134 24.99 -22.96 53.89
N VAL A 135 25.81 -22.40 52.99
CA VAL A 135 27.26 -22.70 52.95
C VAL A 135 27.94 -22.27 54.24
N ILE A 136 27.62 -21.10 54.78
CA ILE A 136 28.15 -20.61 56.06
C ILE A 136 27.75 -21.54 57.19
N LEU A 137 26.49 -21.98 57.24
CA LEU A 137 25.98 -22.88 58.27
C LEU A 137 26.67 -24.26 58.19
N ASN A 138 26.79 -24.82 56.99
CA ASN A 138 27.50 -26.08 56.75
C ASN A 138 28.99 -25.98 57.13
N ALA A 139 29.64 -24.86 56.82
CA ALA A 139 31.04 -24.61 57.21
C ALA A 139 31.19 -24.53 58.74
N LYS A 140 30.27 -23.86 59.43
CA LYS A 140 30.25 -23.80 60.91
C LYS A 140 30.07 -25.18 61.53
N GLN A 141 29.11 -25.97 61.05
CA GLN A 141 28.88 -27.32 61.54
C GLN A 141 30.11 -28.23 61.33
N LYS A 142 30.80 -28.10 60.19
CA LYS A 142 32.06 -28.84 59.95
C LYS A 142 33.17 -28.38 60.88
N ALA A 143 33.32 -27.07 61.10
CA ALA A 143 34.30 -26.54 62.03
C ALA A 143 34.05 -27.03 63.47
N GLU A 144 32.80 -27.02 63.94
CA GLU A 144 32.43 -27.55 65.27
C GLU A 144 32.75 -29.05 65.41
N LYS A 145 32.51 -29.85 64.36
CA LYS A 145 32.88 -31.27 64.37
C LYS A 145 34.39 -31.47 64.46
N ILE A 146 35.16 -30.72 63.66
CA ILE A 146 36.63 -30.78 63.71
C ILE A 146 37.14 -30.32 65.07
N GLU A 147 36.54 -29.29 65.67
CA GLU A 147 36.90 -28.85 67.02
C GLU A 147 36.55 -29.89 68.10
N ALA A 148 35.42 -30.59 67.96
CA ALA A 148 35.05 -31.67 68.88
C ALA A 148 36.01 -32.86 68.76
N GLU A 149 36.31 -33.28 67.53
CA GLU A 149 37.29 -34.34 67.24
C GLU A 149 38.70 -33.95 67.72
N ALA A 150 39.11 -32.70 67.52
CA ALA A 150 40.39 -32.19 68.00
C ALA A 150 40.46 -32.14 69.53
N LYS A 151 39.36 -31.76 70.22
CA LYS A 151 39.28 -31.80 71.69
C LYS A 151 39.31 -33.23 72.22
N GLU A 152 38.66 -34.17 71.54
CA GLU A 152 38.69 -35.59 71.89
C GLU A 152 40.10 -36.17 71.69
N ALA A 153 40.77 -35.84 70.58
CA ALA A 153 42.15 -36.22 70.32
C ALA A 153 43.14 -35.59 71.32
N LEU A 154 42.93 -34.33 71.72
CA LEU A 154 43.73 -33.68 72.77
C LEU A 154 43.49 -34.29 74.15
N ALA A 155 42.24 -34.67 74.49
CA ALA A 155 41.93 -35.38 75.72
C ALA A 155 42.57 -36.78 75.75
N ALA A 156 42.55 -37.49 74.61
CA ALA A 156 43.22 -38.78 74.44
C ALA A 156 44.76 -38.65 74.52
N ALA A 157 45.33 -37.58 73.97
CA ALA A 157 46.76 -37.28 74.08
C ALA A 157 47.16 -36.85 75.50
N ALA A 158 46.35 -36.05 76.19
CA ALA A 158 46.60 -35.67 77.58
C ALA A 158 46.47 -36.87 78.55
N ALA A 159 45.63 -37.85 78.22
CA ALA A 159 45.53 -39.11 78.97
C ALA A 159 46.72 -40.08 78.73
N SER A 160 47.56 -39.82 77.72
CA SER A 160 48.70 -40.67 77.36
C SER A 160 50.07 -40.07 77.71
N VAL A 161 50.13 -38.93 78.42
CA VAL A 161 51.39 -38.35 78.92
C VAL A 161 51.71 -38.88 80.33
N PRO A 162 52.79 -39.66 80.52
CA PRO A 162 53.38 -39.85 81.84
C PRO A 162 54.28 -38.66 82.21
N ASP A 163 54.16 -38.29 83.48
CA ASP A 163 54.98 -37.32 84.23
C ASP A 163 56.46 -37.75 84.22
N PHE A 164 57.36 -36.92 83.68
CA PHE A 164 58.80 -37.04 83.97
C PHE A 164 59.52 -35.68 83.87
N GLU A 165 59.91 -35.16 85.04
CA GLU A 165 60.82 -34.04 85.21
C GLU A 165 62.30 -34.41 84.92
N ARG A 166 63.06 -33.39 84.46
CA ARG A 166 64.53 -33.12 84.63
C ARG A 166 65.57 -33.86 83.75
N PRO A 167 66.83 -33.35 83.63
CA PRO A 167 67.36 -31.97 83.58
C PRO A 167 68.46 -31.75 82.50
N LEU A 168 68.97 -30.51 82.43
CA LEU A 168 70.15 -29.99 81.71
C LEU A 168 71.42 -30.89 81.73
N SER A 169 72.16 -30.94 80.60
CA SER A 169 73.64 -30.94 80.55
C SER A 169 74.18 -30.73 79.12
N ILE A 170 74.86 -29.60 78.92
CA ILE A 170 75.82 -29.33 77.84
C ILE A 170 77.22 -29.68 78.38
N PRO A 171 78.11 -30.29 77.59
CA PRO A 171 79.50 -29.80 77.50
C PRO A 171 80.09 -29.87 76.06
N PRO A 172 81.29 -29.32 75.79
CA PRO A 172 81.58 -28.56 74.56
C PRO A 172 82.46 -29.26 73.49
N SER A 173 82.44 -28.64 72.30
CA SER A 173 83.34 -28.72 71.11
C SER A 173 84.86 -28.66 71.47
N PRO A 174 85.87 -28.93 70.59
CA PRO A 174 85.87 -28.88 69.10
C PRO A 174 86.77 -29.90 68.33
N GLY A 175 86.69 -29.90 66.99
CA GLY A 175 87.70 -30.56 66.14
C GLY A 175 87.32 -30.67 64.65
N GLU A 176 87.95 -29.84 63.83
CA GLU A 176 87.91 -29.81 62.36
C GLU A 176 88.47 -31.07 61.69
N GLY A 177 88.03 -31.33 60.44
CA GLY A 177 88.62 -32.29 59.51
C GLY A 177 87.51 -32.96 58.66
N ALA A 178 87.08 -32.33 57.56
CA ALA A 178 87.64 -32.51 56.22
C ALA A 178 87.41 -33.90 55.60
N PHE A 179 86.94 -33.88 54.35
CA PHE A 179 86.80 -34.95 53.35
C PHE A 179 85.47 -35.74 53.29
N GLY A 180 84.61 -35.29 52.38
CA GLY A 180 84.39 -35.99 51.11
C GLY A 180 83.32 -37.09 51.08
N SER A 181 82.15 -36.76 50.52
CA SER A 181 81.49 -37.52 49.45
C SER A 181 80.21 -36.80 49.01
N ASP A 182 80.37 -35.80 48.13
CA ASP A 182 79.34 -35.46 47.14
C ASP A 182 79.17 -36.70 46.25
N GLU A 183 77.99 -37.30 46.24
CA GLU A 183 77.43 -38.14 45.14
C GLU A 183 76.11 -38.83 45.54
N ALA A 184 75.68 -38.77 46.80
CA ALA A 184 74.43 -39.41 47.25
C ALA A 184 73.20 -38.47 47.35
N GLU A 185 73.38 -37.15 47.39
CA GLU A 185 72.25 -36.20 47.44
C GLU A 185 71.79 -35.72 46.04
N ASP A 186 72.62 -35.83 45.02
CA ASP A 186 72.27 -35.43 43.64
C ASP A 186 71.30 -36.42 42.96
N LEU A 187 71.42 -37.73 43.23
CA LEU A 187 70.53 -38.75 42.63
C LEU A 187 69.09 -38.67 43.14
N SER A 188 68.90 -38.38 44.44
CA SER A 188 67.56 -38.20 45.02
C SER A 188 66.90 -36.89 44.57
N SER A 189 67.70 -35.86 44.27
CA SER A 189 67.23 -34.58 43.72
C SER A 189 66.80 -34.74 42.25
N GLU A 190 67.57 -35.50 41.46
CA GLU A 190 67.28 -35.75 40.05
C GLU A 190 66.01 -36.61 39.86
N GLU A 191 65.82 -37.66 40.67
CA GLU A 191 64.58 -38.45 40.67
C GLU A 191 63.35 -37.63 41.13
N ALA A 192 63.51 -36.72 42.10
CA ALA A 192 62.44 -35.83 42.54
C ALA A 192 62.04 -34.82 41.45
N LEU A 193 63.01 -34.30 40.70
CA LEU A 193 62.77 -33.40 39.56
C LEU A 193 62.07 -34.13 38.40
N GLN A 194 62.49 -35.37 38.07
CA GLN A 194 61.82 -36.17 37.05
C GLN A 194 60.37 -36.51 37.42
N ASN A 195 60.10 -36.80 38.69
CA ASN A 195 58.74 -37.01 39.20
C ASN A 195 57.88 -35.74 39.11
N PHE A 196 58.47 -34.58 39.39
CA PHE A 196 57.79 -33.28 39.28
C PHE A 196 57.49 -32.91 37.82
N ASP A 197 58.45 -33.12 36.92
CA ASP A 197 58.26 -32.91 35.47
C ASP A 197 57.19 -33.85 34.88
N SER A 198 57.15 -35.10 35.34
CA SER A 198 56.10 -36.06 34.99
C SER A 198 54.72 -35.61 35.47
N LEU A 199 54.61 -35.11 36.71
CA LEU A 199 53.37 -34.52 37.24
C LEU A 199 52.92 -33.27 36.47
N ILE A 200 53.85 -32.41 36.06
CA ILE A 200 53.55 -31.24 35.22
C ILE A 200 53.08 -31.68 33.84
N ALA A 201 53.72 -32.69 33.24
CA ALA A 201 53.31 -33.24 31.96
C ALA A 201 51.90 -33.86 32.05
N GLU A 202 51.61 -34.63 33.09
CA GLU A 202 50.28 -35.20 33.33
C GLU A 202 49.23 -34.11 33.57
N ALA A 203 49.56 -33.08 34.35
CA ALA A 203 48.67 -31.93 34.58
C ALA A 203 48.39 -31.15 33.29
N ARG A 204 49.39 -30.97 32.42
CA ARG A 204 49.23 -30.34 31.11
C ARG A 204 48.32 -31.15 30.19
N VAL A 205 48.52 -32.46 30.11
CA VAL A 205 47.66 -33.35 29.31
C VAL A 205 46.22 -33.31 29.83
N LYS A 206 46.01 -33.37 31.15
CA LYS A 206 44.66 -33.23 31.74
C LYS A 206 44.03 -31.86 31.48
N ALA A 207 44.81 -30.78 31.54
CA ALA A 207 44.31 -29.45 31.19
C ALA A 207 43.93 -29.36 29.71
N GLU A 208 44.74 -29.93 28.82
CA GLU A 208 44.48 -29.94 27.39
C GLU A 208 43.25 -30.76 27.02
N THR A 209 43.04 -31.92 27.67
CA THR A 209 41.81 -32.71 27.45
C THR A 209 40.57 -31.97 27.93
N ILE A 210 40.62 -31.29 29.08
CA ILE A 210 39.50 -30.47 29.56
C ILE A 210 39.20 -29.32 28.59
N ILE A 211 40.21 -28.67 28.03
CA ILE A 211 40.03 -27.60 27.03
C ILE A 211 39.39 -28.17 25.76
N GLN A 212 39.84 -29.33 25.30
CA GLN A 212 39.27 -29.96 24.11
C GLN A 212 37.82 -30.42 24.32
N THR A 213 37.48 -30.99 25.49
CA THR A 213 36.10 -31.41 25.79
C THR A 213 35.18 -30.21 25.93
N THR A 214 35.58 -29.17 26.66
CA THR A 214 34.79 -27.95 26.82
C THR A 214 34.58 -27.23 25.48
N ARG A 215 35.58 -27.23 24.60
CA ARG A 215 35.46 -26.72 23.24
C ARG A 215 34.47 -27.53 22.41
N ALA A 216 34.56 -28.86 22.43
CA ALA A 216 33.64 -29.74 21.71
C ALA A 216 32.19 -29.57 22.19
N GLU A 217 31.98 -29.44 23.51
CA GLU A 217 30.67 -29.16 24.10
C GLU A 217 30.13 -27.79 23.65
N ALA A 218 30.97 -26.75 23.63
CA ALA A 218 30.58 -25.43 23.15
C ALA A 218 30.22 -25.44 21.64
N GLU A 219 30.97 -26.16 20.82
CA GLU A 219 30.68 -26.34 19.39
C GLU A 219 29.36 -27.10 19.16
N MET A 220 29.08 -28.13 19.96
CA MET A 220 27.81 -28.87 19.91
C MET A 220 26.61 -28.00 20.31
N VAL A 221 26.75 -27.23 21.39
CA VAL A 221 25.69 -26.32 21.88
C VAL A 221 25.41 -25.23 20.85
N THR A 222 26.45 -24.61 20.29
CA THR A 222 26.29 -23.54 19.29
C THR A 222 25.68 -24.06 17.99
N SER A 223 26.15 -25.19 17.47
CA SER A 223 25.57 -25.85 16.29
C SER A 223 24.09 -26.21 16.51
N GLY A 224 23.76 -26.78 17.68
CA GLY A 224 22.38 -27.10 18.05
C GLY A 224 21.48 -25.87 18.23
N LEU A 225 22.02 -24.75 18.70
CA LEU A 225 21.28 -23.48 18.79
C LEU A 225 21.05 -22.89 17.40
N ILE A 226 22.07 -22.86 16.55
CA ILE A 226 21.98 -22.41 15.16
C ILE A 226 20.95 -23.24 14.39
N GLY A 227 21.01 -24.57 14.49
CA GLY A 227 20.04 -25.46 13.84
C GLY A 227 18.59 -25.22 14.29
N ARG A 228 18.38 -24.99 15.60
CA ARG A 228 17.05 -24.64 16.12
C ARG A 228 16.56 -23.29 15.60
N THR A 229 17.40 -22.25 15.67
CA THR A 229 17.04 -20.91 15.18
C THR A 229 16.76 -20.89 13.67
N LEU A 230 17.55 -21.61 12.87
CA LEU A 230 17.29 -21.79 11.43
C LEU A 230 15.99 -22.55 11.17
N GLY A 231 15.72 -23.60 11.96
CA GLY A 231 14.48 -24.36 11.85
C GLY A 231 13.24 -23.53 12.20
N GLU A 232 13.32 -22.70 13.23
CA GLU A 232 12.25 -21.74 13.58
C GLU A 232 12.07 -20.68 12.51
N LEU A 233 13.16 -20.10 12.00
CA LEU A 233 13.12 -19.12 10.92
C LEU A 233 12.51 -19.70 9.64
N ASN A 234 12.82 -20.94 9.29
CA ASN A 234 12.25 -21.61 8.12
C ASN A 234 10.74 -21.87 8.29
N LYS A 235 10.30 -22.26 9.49
CA LYS A 235 8.86 -22.41 9.80
C LYS A 235 8.11 -21.09 9.70
N GLU A 236 8.70 -19.99 10.20
CA GLU A 236 8.10 -18.66 10.05
C GLU A 236 8.05 -18.22 8.58
N HIS A 237 9.09 -18.53 7.80
CA HIS A 237 9.09 -18.26 6.36
C HIS A 237 7.96 -19.01 5.64
N GLU A 238 7.78 -20.30 5.92
CA GLU A 238 6.67 -21.11 5.36
C GLU A 238 5.29 -20.57 5.77
N ARG A 239 5.13 -20.14 7.03
CA ARG A 239 3.90 -19.50 7.52
C ARG A 239 3.60 -18.20 6.78
N LEU A 240 4.62 -17.36 6.56
CA LEU A 240 4.47 -16.11 5.82
C LEU A 240 4.09 -16.36 4.36
N LEU A 241 4.71 -17.35 3.70
CA LEU A 241 4.34 -17.73 2.34
C LEU A 241 2.89 -18.19 2.26
N ALA A 242 2.42 -19.02 3.19
CA ALA A 242 1.03 -19.45 3.26
C ALA A 242 0.06 -18.28 3.50
N ALA A 243 0.42 -17.34 4.39
CA ALA A 243 -0.38 -16.15 4.66
C ALA A 243 -0.49 -15.24 3.41
N VAL A 244 0.61 -15.07 2.68
CA VAL A 244 0.63 -14.30 1.41
C VAL A 244 -0.23 -14.99 0.36
N GLN A 245 -0.12 -16.30 0.18
CA GLN A 245 -0.96 -17.05 -0.76
C GLN A 245 -2.45 -16.91 -0.44
N ASN A 246 -2.83 -17.02 0.84
CA ASN A 246 -4.21 -16.81 1.28
C ASN A 246 -4.70 -15.38 1.03
N ALA A 247 -3.85 -14.37 1.26
CA ALA A 247 -4.18 -12.97 1.00
C ALA A 247 -4.37 -12.71 -0.50
N VAL A 248 -3.51 -13.28 -1.35
CA VAL A 248 -3.64 -13.20 -2.81
C VAL A 248 -4.95 -13.84 -3.26
N HIS A 249 -5.24 -15.06 -2.82
CA HIS A 249 -6.48 -15.75 -3.19
C HIS A 249 -7.73 -14.95 -2.80
N LYS A 250 -7.75 -14.41 -1.56
CA LYS A 250 -8.84 -13.56 -1.10
C LYS A 250 -8.97 -12.27 -1.91
N SER A 251 -7.85 -11.67 -2.31
CA SER A 251 -7.86 -10.46 -3.15
C SER A 251 -8.41 -10.76 -4.56
N GLU A 252 -8.09 -11.94 -5.13
CA GLU A 252 -8.63 -12.38 -6.42
C GLU A 252 -10.14 -12.61 -6.36
N GLU A 253 -10.63 -13.23 -5.28
CA GLU A 253 -12.07 -13.42 -5.06
C GLU A 253 -12.81 -12.08 -4.97
N ILE A 254 -12.26 -11.10 -4.24
CA ILE A 254 -12.85 -9.76 -4.13
C ILE A 254 -12.88 -9.08 -5.50
N VAL A 255 -11.79 -9.15 -6.27
CA VAL A 255 -11.73 -8.56 -7.61
C VAL A 255 -12.74 -9.23 -8.55
N LYS A 256 -12.88 -10.55 -8.47
CA LYS A 256 -13.86 -11.30 -9.27
C LYS A 256 -15.30 -10.92 -8.91
N ALA A 257 -15.63 -10.85 -7.61
CA ALA A 257 -16.94 -10.40 -7.14
C ALA A 257 -17.25 -8.97 -7.59
N ALA A 258 -16.30 -8.05 -7.43
CA ALA A 258 -16.46 -6.66 -7.87
C ALA A 258 -16.67 -6.55 -9.39
N ARG A 259 -16.00 -7.40 -10.17
CA ARG A 259 -16.19 -7.47 -11.62
C ARG A 259 -17.58 -7.99 -11.99
N GLU A 260 -18.03 -9.07 -11.36
CA GLU A 260 -19.37 -9.63 -11.58
C GLU A 260 -20.46 -8.62 -11.21
N GLU A 261 -20.31 -7.89 -10.10
CA GLU A 261 -21.23 -6.81 -9.70
C GLU A 261 -21.23 -5.66 -10.72
N ALA A 262 -20.06 -5.23 -11.19
CA ALA A 262 -19.95 -4.18 -12.20
C ALA A 262 -20.61 -4.59 -13.53
N GLU A 263 -20.44 -5.85 -13.95
CA GLU A 263 -21.08 -6.39 -15.14
C GLU A 263 -22.62 -6.44 -14.97
N GLN A 264 -23.11 -6.90 -13.82
CA GLN A 264 -24.55 -6.88 -13.51
C GLN A 264 -25.12 -5.46 -13.50
N PHE A 265 -24.40 -4.51 -12.91
CA PHE A 265 -24.81 -3.11 -12.87
C PHE A 265 -24.88 -2.50 -14.28
N ALA A 266 -23.90 -2.82 -15.14
CA ALA A 266 -23.90 -2.38 -16.53
C ALA A 266 -25.07 -2.98 -17.34
N VAL A 267 -25.39 -4.26 -17.12
CA VAL A 267 -26.54 -4.92 -17.76
C VAL A 267 -27.85 -4.29 -17.31
N ARG A 268 -28.05 -4.08 -16.00
CA ARG A 268 -29.25 -3.43 -15.46
C ARG A 268 -29.42 -2.03 -16.03
N ARG A 269 -28.37 -1.21 -16.01
CA ARG A 269 -28.41 0.15 -16.57
C ARG A 269 -28.76 0.18 -18.06
N LYS A 270 -28.29 -0.79 -18.85
CA LYS A 270 -28.67 -0.92 -20.26
C LYS A 270 -30.16 -1.30 -20.42
N SER A 271 -30.67 -2.21 -19.58
CA SER A 271 -32.09 -2.59 -19.56
C SER A 271 -32.96 -1.40 -19.20
N ASP A 272 -32.63 -0.70 -18.11
CA ASP A 272 -33.37 0.47 -17.62
C ASP A 272 -33.40 1.58 -18.69
N ALA A 273 -32.25 1.87 -19.32
CA ALA A 273 -32.18 2.84 -20.41
C ALA A 273 -33.01 2.43 -21.64
N PHE A 274 -33.11 1.14 -21.94
CA PHE A 274 -33.93 0.63 -23.03
C PHE A 274 -35.43 0.76 -22.71
N GLU A 275 -35.83 0.46 -21.47
CA GLU A 275 -37.20 0.65 -20.99
C GLU A 275 -37.63 2.12 -21.01
N GLU A 276 -36.77 3.02 -20.52
CA GLU A 276 -36.99 4.47 -20.59
C GLU A 276 -37.16 4.95 -22.03
N CYS A 277 -36.30 4.50 -22.95
CA CYS A 277 -36.38 4.86 -24.36
C CYS A 277 -37.69 4.36 -24.99
N ASN A 278 -38.09 3.12 -24.72
CA ASN A 278 -39.36 2.56 -25.18
C ASN A 278 -40.57 3.31 -24.62
N ALA A 279 -40.53 3.72 -23.35
CA ALA A 279 -41.60 4.50 -22.74
C ALA A 279 -41.78 5.87 -23.43
N VAL A 280 -40.66 6.56 -23.71
CA VAL A 280 -40.68 7.83 -24.46
C VAL A 280 -41.22 7.64 -25.87
N LEU A 281 -40.85 6.53 -26.53
CA LEU A 281 -41.31 6.21 -27.88
C LEU A 281 -42.83 5.96 -27.91
N LEU A 282 -43.36 5.19 -26.96
CA LEU A 282 -44.80 4.97 -26.79
C LEU A 282 -45.56 6.27 -26.50
N GLU A 283 -45.01 7.16 -25.67
CA GLU A 283 -45.60 8.48 -25.45
C GLU A 283 -45.62 9.33 -26.73
N ALA A 284 -44.54 9.30 -27.51
CA ALA A 284 -44.46 10.01 -28.77
C ALA A 284 -45.49 9.47 -29.78
N GLU A 285 -45.66 8.15 -29.87
CA GLU A 285 -46.70 7.53 -30.70
C GLU A 285 -48.11 7.92 -30.27
N ARG A 286 -48.40 7.93 -28.96
CA ARG A 286 -49.69 8.41 -28.44
C ARG A 286 -49.94 9.87 -28.81
N LYS A 287 -48.94 10.74 -28.60
CA LYS A 287 -49.02 12.18 -28.95
C LYS A 287 -49.23 12.37 -30.46
N ALA A 288 -48.48 11.63 -31.29
CA ALA A 288 -48.63 11.63 -32.74
C ALA A 288 -50.04 11.16 -33.17
N GLY A 289 -50.55 10.08 -32.57
CA GLY A 289 -51.89 9.57 -32.83
C GLY A 289 -53.00 10.58 -32.49
N VAL A 290 -52.86 11.31 -31.37
CA VAL A 290 -53.80 12.39 -31.00
C VAL A 290 -53.75 13.52 -32.03
N ILE A 291 -52.57 13.92 -32.48
CA ILE A 291 -52.42 14.95 -33.53
C ILE A 291 -53.08 14.50 -34.83
N LEU A 292 -52.86 13.25 -35.24
CA LEU A 292 -53.44 12.66 -36.44
C LEU A 292 -54.97 12.58 -36.36
N SER A 293 -55.51 12.25 -35.18
CA SER A 293 -56.95 12.24 -34.90
C SER A 293 -57.57 13.64 -34.97
N ARG A 294 -56.86 14.65 -34.43
CA ARG A 294 -57.24 16.07 -34.54
C ARG A 294 -57.19 16.56 -35.99
N LEU A 295 -56.19 16.14 -36.77
CA LEU A 295 -56.11 16.47 -38.20
C LEU A 295 -57.23 15.81 -39.02
N ARG A 296 -57.59 14.56 -38.68
CA ARG A 296 -58.70 13.83 -39.34
C ARG A 296 -60.06 14.46 -39.06
N SER A 297 -60.33 14.87 -37.82
CA SER A 297 -61.57 15.56 -37.44
C SER A 297 -61.66 16.99 -37.99
N ARG A 298 -60.53 17.60 -38.35
CA ARG A 298 -60.45 18.96 -38.91
C ARG A 298 -60.44 18.98 -40.44
N ARG A 299 -60.46 17.83 -41.12
CA ARG A 299 -60.70 17.77 -42.57
C ARG A 299 -62.18 18.11 -42.85
N PRO A 300 -62.48 19.13 -43.67
CA PRO A 300 -63.84 19.34 -44.16
C PRO A 300 -64.24 18.14 -45.01
N SER A 301 -65.47 17.66 -44.81
CA SER A 301 -66.10 16.65 -45.66
C SER A 301 -66.31 17.20 -47.08
N HIS A 302 -65.28 17.12 -47.93
CA HIS A 302 -65.51 17.23 -49.36
C HIS A 302 -65.94 15.84 -49.86
N GLY A 303 -67.25 15.68 -50.03
CA GLY A 303 -67.84 14.46 -50.55
C GLY A 303 -67.31 14.13 -51.94
N ILE A 304 -66.75 12.93 -52.10
CA ILE A 304 -66.55 12.29 -53.40
C ILE A 304 -67.35 10.98 -53.34
N LYS A 305 -68.32 10.88 -54.26
CA LYS A 305 -69.27 9.76 -54.41
C LYS A 305 -68.53 8.43 -54.65
N PRO A 306 -69.08 7.28 -54.21
CA PRO A 306 -68.51 5.98 -54.51
C PRO A 306 -68.93 5.54 -55.92
N GLY A 307 -67.95 5.23 -56.76
CA GLY A 307 -68.13 4.62 -58.07
C GLY A 307 -67.23 3.39 -58.21
N VAL A 308 -67.86 2.23 -58.16
CA VAL A 308 -67.63 1.01 -58.97
C VAL A 308 -66.19 0.47 -59.13
N GLU A 309 -66.03 -0.75 -58.59
CA GLU A 309 -65.19 -1.90 -59.02
C GLU A 309 -63.69 -1.75 -59.33
N GLY A 310 -62.89 -2.67 -58.78
CA GLY A 310 -61.51 -2.89 -59.25
C GLY A 310 -60.73 -3.91 -58.43
N LYS A 311 -60.59 -5.12 -58.99
CA LYS A 311 -59.80 -6.29 -58.57
C LYS A 311 -58.34 -6.00 -58.11
N THR A 312 -57.77 -7.07 -57.55
CA THR A 312 -56.33 -7.46 -57.45
C THR A 312 -55.60 -6.96 -56.19
N ALA A 313 -54.63 -7.64 -55.58
CA ALA A 313 -54.11 -9.01 -55.60
C ALA A 313 -53.02 -9.09 -54.50
N GLY A 314 -52.68 -10.31 -54.05
CA GLY A 314 -51.37 -10.65 -53.47
C GLY A 314 -51.26 -10.50 -51.95
N SER A 315 -51.10 -11.59 -51.19
CA SER A 315 -49.81 -12.31 -50.95
C SER A 315 -48.75 -11.38 -50.35
N GLY A 316 -48.10 -11.63 -49.22
CA GLY A 316 -47.87 -12.81 -48.41
C GLY A 316 -46.60 -12.54 -47.58
N GLY A 317 -46.28 -13.42 -46.63
CA GLY A 317 -44.97 -13.45 -45.93
C GLY A 317 -45.11 -13.15 -44.44
N LYS A 318 -45.27 -14.16 -43.57
CA LYS A 318 -44.24 -15.07 -43.03
C LYS A 318 -43.25 -14.41 -42.05
N THR A 319 -43.48 -14.70 -40.77
CA THR A 319 -42.52 -15.28 -39.79
C THR A 319 -41.10 -14.70 -39.69
N SER A 320 -40.84 -14.04 -38.54
CA SER A 320 -39.69 -14.20 -37.60
C SER A 320 -38.25 -13.97 -38.16
N PRO A 321 -37.13 -13.89 -37.37
CA PRO A 321 -36.94 -14.18 -35.94
C PRO A 321 -35.95 -13.27 -35.14
N LYS A 322 -35.88 -13.56 -33.82
CA LYS A 322 -34.76 -13.53 -32.87
C LYS A 322 -33.51 -12.68 -33.16
N TYR A 323 -33.15 -11.84 -32.19
CA TYR A 323 -31.80 -11.49 -31.71
C TYR A 323 -31.96 -11.07 -30.25
N GLN A 324 -31.07 -11.30 -29.29
CA GLN A 324 -29.86 -12.11 -29.11
C GLN A 324 -29.58 -12.07 -27.61
#